data_AF-J0N9Q8-F1
#
_entry.id   AF-J0N9Q8-F1
#
_cell.length_a   1.000
_cell.length_b   1.000
_cell.length_c   1.000
_cell.angle_alpha   90.00
_cell.angle_beta   90.00
_cell.angle_gamma   90.00
#
_symmetry.space_group_name_H-M   'P 1'
#
loop_
_entity.id
_entity.type
_entity.pdbx_description
1 polymer ?
#
loop_
_entity_poly.entity_id
_entity_poly.type
_entity_poly.pdbx_seq_one_letter_code
_entity_poly.pdbx_strand_id
1 'polypeptide(L)' 'MYYLFSNLCKLRGNSKLADIAPTMLKILGLPQPAEMTGESIIVD' A
#
# COMPACT_ATOMS: atom_id res chain seq x y z
N MET A 1 -9.08 -3.77 -26.16
CA MET A 1 -9.74 -2.76 -25.30
C MET A 1 -10.57 -3.51 -24.28
N TYR A 2 -10.67 -3.02 -23.05
CA TYR A 2 -11.34 -3.62 -21.87
C TYR A 2 -10.45 -4.53 -21.00
N TYR A 3 -9.68 -3.91 -20.10
CA TYR A 3 -9.41 -4.52 -18.80
C TYR A 3 -10.25 -3.77 -17.76
N LEU A 4 -11.15 -4.51 -17.09
CA LEU A 4 -11.99 -4.04 -16.01
C LEU A 4 -11.12 -3.48 -14.88
N PHE A 5 -11.12 -2.16 -14.70
CA PHE A 5 -10.56 -1.49 -13.53
C PHE A 5 -11.53 -1.67 -12.35
N SER A 6 -11.77 -2.91 -11.94
CA SER A 6 -12.74 -3.31 -10.90
C SER A 6 -12.11 -3.44 -9.52
N ASN A 7 -11.11 -2.63 -9.21
CA ASN A 7 -10.61 -2.48 -7.84
C ASN A 7 -10.20 -1.02 -7.63
N LEU A 8 -11.18 -0.20 -7.26
CA LEU A 8 -10.90 1.11 -6.68
C LEU A 8 -10.20 0.85 -5.33
N CYS A 9 -8.87 0.67 -5.36
CA CYS A 9 -8.06 0.58 -4.15
C CYS A 9 -8.24 1.88 -3.38
N LYS A 10 -8.77 1.78 -2.16
CA LYS A 10 -8.90 2.92 -1.29
C LYS A 10 -7.51 3.27 -0.75
N LEU A 11 -7.17 4.55 -0.81
CA LEU A 11 -5.89 5.07 -0.36
C LEU A 11 -6.09 5.97 0.85
N ARG A 12 -5.16 5.90 1.80
CA ARG A 12 -5.12 6.82 2.94
C ARG A 12 -4.71 8.23 2.49
N GLY A 13 -5.50 9.25 2.85
CA GLY A 13 -5.30 10.63 2.40
C GLY A 13 -4.05 11.38 2.91
N ASN A 14 -3.34 10.87 3.92
CA ASN A 14 -2.18 11.52 4.56
C ASN A 14 -0.90 10.67 4.47
N SER A 15 -0.64 10.07 3.30
CA SER A 15 0.60 9.31 3.09
C SER A 15 1.82 10.20 2.86
N LYS A 16 2.99 9.74 3.32
CA LYS A 16 4.31 10.34 3.12
C LYS A 16 5.22 9.40 2.34
N LEU A 17 6.39 9.89 1.90
CA LEU A 17 7.34 9.09 1.12
C LEU A 17 7.76 7.78 1.81
N ALA A 18 7.85 7.78 3.14
CA ALA A 18 8.19 6.58 3.92
C ALA A 18 7.16 5.45 3.83
N ASP A 19 5.95 5.72 3.34
CA ASP A 19 4.85 4.75 3.23
C ASP A 19 4.93 3.89 1.96
N ILE A 20 5.82 4.24 1.03
CA ILE A 20 5.97 3.52 -0.25
C ILE A 20 6.48 2.09 -0.02
N ALA A 21 7.53 1.92 0.78
CA ALA A 21 8.10 0.60 1.07
C ALA A 21 7.11 -0.33 1.81
N PRO A 22 6.44 0.09 2.91
CA PRO A 22 5.33 -0.66 3.52
C PRO A 22 4.23 -1.05 2.53
N THR A 23 3.89 -0.15 1.60
CA THR A 23 2.86 -0.42 0.57
C THR A 23 3.30 -1.53 -0.38
N MET A 24 4.56 -1.51 -0.82
CA MET A 24 5.11 -2.59 -1.65
C MET A 24 5.10 -3.93 -0.92
N LEU A 25 5.48 -3.97 0.37
CA LEU A 25 5.44 -5.21 1.16
C LEU A 25 4.03 -5.79 1.24
N LYS A 26 3.00 -4.95 1.46
CA LYS A 26 1.60 -5.38 1.46
C LYS A 26 1.16 -5.97 0.12
N ILE A 27 1.52 -5.33 -1.01
CA ILE A 27 1.21 -5.83 -2.37
C ILE A 27 1.87 -7.20 -2.62
N LEU A 28 3.10 -7.38 -2.13
CA LEU A 28 3.86 -8.61 -2.29
C LEU A 28 3.49 -9.70 -1.26
N GLY A 29 2.61 -9.41 -0.30
CA GLY A 29 2.23 -10.34 0.77
C GLY A 29 3.37 -10.63 1.76
N LEU A 30 4.31 -9.70 1.91
CA LEU A 30 5.46 -9.82 2.80
C LEU A 30 5.20 -9.12 4.14
N PRO A 31 5.74 -9.65 5.26
CA PRO A 31 5.61 -9.00 6.56
C PRO A 31 6.43 -7.70 6.59
N GLN A 32 5.89 -6.69 7.26
CA GLN A 32 6.62 -5.45 7.55
C GLN A 32 7.55 -5.67 8.76
N PRO A 33 8.85 -5.30 8.67
CA PRO A 33 9.78 -5.41 9.80
C PRO A 33 9.48 -4.37 10.89
N ALA A 34 9.88 -4.64 12.14
CA ALA A 34 9.52 -3.83 13.31
C ALA A 34 10.16 -2.44 13.31
N GLU A 35 11.31 -2.27 12.66
CA GLU A 35 12.04 -1.00 12.56
C GLU A 35 11.40 -0.04 11.53
N MET A 36 10.53 -0.55 10.64
CA MET A 36 9.91 0.24 9.60
C MET A 36 8.71 1.02 10.15
N THR A 37 8.84 2.34 10.20
CA THR A 37 7.85 3.25 10.81
C THR A 37 6.81 3.82 9.84
N GLY A 38 6.96 3.56 8.53
CA GLY A 38 5.94 3.90 7.54
C GLY A 38 4.75 2.96 7.62
N GLU A 39 3.62 3.33 7.03
CA GLU A 39 2.42 2.48 6.99
C GLU A 39 1.95 2.30 5.55
N SER A 40 1.30 1.18 5.25
CA SER A 40 0.75 0.97 3.90
C SER A 40 -0.29 2.03 3.56
N ILE A 41 -0.23 2.56 2.34
CA ILE A 41 -1.19 3.54 1.81
C ILE A 41 -2.52 2.87 1.47
N ILE A 42 -2.48 1.56 1.16
CA ILE A 42 -3.65 0.76 0.79
C ILE A 42 -4.43 0.37 2.04
N VAL A 43 -5.63 0.90 2.17
CA VAL A 43 -6.62 0.49 3.18
C VAL A 43 -7.49 -0.64 2.62
N ASP A 44 -7.84 -1.59 3.49
CA ASP A 44 -8.73 -2.72 3.17
C ASP A 44 -10.21 -2.28 3.10
#